data_AF-A0A936Q223-F1
#
_entry.id   AF-A0A936Q223-F1
#
_cell.length_a   1.000
_cell.length_b   1.000
_cell.length_c   1.000
_cell.angle_alpha   90.00
_cell.angle_beta   90.00
_cell.angle_gamma   90.00
#
_symmetry.space_group_name_H-M   'P 1'
#
loop_
_entity.id
_entity.type
_entity.pdbx_description
1 polymer ?
#
loop_
_entity_poly.entity_id
_entity_poly.type
_entity_poly.pdbx_seq_one_letter_code
_entity_poly.pdbx_strand_id
1 'polypeptide(L)'
;MIKNDLVNRVTEETGVARIKAARAVETIIETMRHSLASGGRIELRGFGVFLVKRRKKGIGRNPKRPDEQVEIPPGFTIRFKPGKELRDLMTVEEPAADPVAASPEQA
;
A
#
# COMPACT_ATOMS: atom_id res chain seq x y z
N MET A 1 -12.58 1.99 5.39
CA MET A 1 -12.15 2.89 6.48
C MET A 1 -11.80 4.26 5.88
N ILE A 2 -12.43 5.32 6.37
CA ILE A 2 -12.19 6.73 6.01
C ILE A 2 -11.52 7.48 7.19
N LYS A 3 -11.13 8.75 6.99
CA LYS A 3 -10.45 9.55 8.03
C LYS A 3 -11.21 9.61 9.36
N ASN A 4 -12.54 9.76 9.33
CA ASN A 4 -13.34 9.81 10.55
C ASN A 4 -13.29 8.49 11.33
N ASP A 5 -13.24 7.35 10.65
CA ASP A 5 -13.13 6.05 11.29
C ASP A 5 -11.81 5.94 12.06
N LEU A 6 -10.70 6.42 11.49
CA LEU A 6 -9.40 6.49 12.17
C LEU A 6 -9.45 7.35 13.43
N VAL A 7 -10.08 8.52 13.36
CA VAL A 7 -10.21 9.43 14.51
C VAL A 7 -11.02 8.80 15.63
N ASN A 8 -12.13 8.15 15.29
CA ASN A 8 -12.97 7.44 16.25
C ASN A 8 -12.18 6.30 16.89
N ARG A 9 -11.47 5.48 16.10
CA ARG A 9 -10.67 4.37 16.63
C ARG A 9 -9.55 4.83 17.55
N VAL A 10 -8.85 5.90 17.21
CA VAL A 10 -7.82 6.49 18.09
C VAL A 10 -8.44 6.97 19.40
N THR A 11 -9.61 7.61 19.34
CA THR A 11 -10.31 8.09 20.54
C THR A 11 -10.72 6.92 21.45
N GLU A 12 -11.29 5.86 20.87
CA GLU A 12 -11.73 4.65 21.59
C GLU A 12 -10.57 3.91 22.26
N GLU A 13 -9.46 3.70 21.55
CA GLU A 13 -8.33 2.91 22.04
C GLU A 13 -7.44 3.68 23.03
N THR A 14 -7.32 5.00 22.87
CA THR A 14 -6.35 5.81 23.64
C THR A 14 -6.99 6.70 24.69
N GLY A 15 -8.31 6.89 24.66
CA GLY A 15 -9.04 7.85 25.51
C GLY A 15 -8.72 9.32 25.21
N VAL A 16 -7.93 9.61 24.16
CA VAL A 16 -7.58 10.98 23.78
C VAL A 16 -8.83 11.71 23.28
N ALA A 17 -9.03 12.93 23.77
CA ALA A 17 -10.15 13.77 23.33
C ALA A 17 -10.23 13.87 21.80
N ARG A 18 -11.44 13.68 21.24
CA ARG A 18 -11.68 13.61 19.79
C ARG A 18 -11.05 14.76 18.99
N ILE A 19 -11.07 15.98 19.53
CA ILE A 19 -10.45 17.15 18.88
C ILE A 19 -8.94 16.96 18.73
N LYS A 20 -8.26 16.45 19.76
CA LYS A 20 -6.82 16.16 19.72
C LYS A 20 -6.52 14.98 18.79
N ALA A 21 -7.33 13.92 18.83
CA ALA A 21 -7.20 12.78 17.92
C ALA A 21 -7.36 13.21 16.44
N ALA A 22 -8.37 14.03 16.14
CA ALA A 22 -8.59 14.57 14.80
C ALA A 22 -7.39 15.39 14.30
N ARG A 23 -6.84 16.27 15.15
CA ARG A 23 -5.65 17.05 14.83
C ARG A 23 -4.42 16.17 14.60
N ALA A 24 -4.23 15.14 15.42
CA ALA A 24 -3.10 14.22 15.27
C ALA A 24 -3.18 13.44 13.94
N VAL A 25 -4.35 12.87 13.62
CA VAL A 25 -4.56 12.15 12.35
C VAL A 25 -4.35 13.06 11.15
N GLU A 26 -4.89 14.29 11.17
CA GLU A 26 -4.69 15.27 10.11
C GLU A 26 -3.21 15.59 9.92
N THR A 27 -2.50 15.84 11.02
CA THR A 27 -1.07 16.20 11.02
C THR A 27 -0.22 15.08 10.42
N ILE A 28 -0.53 13.81 10.75
CA ILE A 28 0.16 12.65 10.18
C ILE A 28 -0.05 12.60 8.66
N ILE A 29 -1.30 12.70 8.20
CA ILE A 29 -1.63 12.67 6.77
C ILE A 29 -0.91 13.79 6.02
N GLU A 30 -0.89 15.00 6.58
CA GLU A 30 -0.24 16.14 5.92
C GLU A 30 1.28 16.00 5.89
N THR A 31 1.88 15.49 6.97
CA THR A 31 3.32 15.19 7.03
C THR A 31 3.70 14.15 5.97
N MET A 32 2.88 13.11 5.81
CA MET A 32 3.09 12.11 4.75
C MET A 32 2.97 12.73 3.36
N ARG A 33 1.97 13.60 3.12
CA ARG A 33 1.78 14.30 1.85
C ARG A 33 3.02 15.12 1.48
N HIS A 34 3.52 15.93 2.41
CA HIS A 34 4.70 16.76 2.19
C HIS A 34 5.95 15.93 1.90
N SER A 35 6.19 14.86 2.67
CA SER A 35 7.33 13.97 2.45
C SER A 35 7.28 13.29 1.07
N LEU A 36 6.11 12.85 0.62
CA LEU A 36 5.96 12.25 -0.71
C LEU A 36 6.06 13.29 -1.83
N ALA A 37 5.53 14.49 -1.63
CA ALA A 37 5.64 15.58 -2.60
C ALA A 37 7.10 15.99 -2.87
N SER A 38 7.96 15.93 -1.84
CA SER A 38 9.39 16.21 -1.97
C SER A 38 10.22 15.05 -2.50
N GLY A 39 9.59 13.93 -2.91
CA GLY A 39 10.31 12.74 -3.38
C GLY A 39 10.88 11.86 -2.25
N GLY A 40 10.45 12.08 -1.01
CA GLY A 40 10.93 11.37 0.17
C GLY A 40 10.48 9.91 0.24
N ARG A 41 11.06 9.20 1.22
CA ARG A 41 10.70 7.83 1.60
C ARG A 41 10.06 7.86 2.99
N ILE A 42 8.91 7.22 3.13
CA ILE A 42 8.24 7.05 4.44
C ILE A 42 8.31 5.58 4.81
N GLU A 43 8.82 5.29 6.00
CA GLU A 43 8.91 3.95 6.54
C GLU A 43 8.13 3.87 7.85
N LEU A 44 7.12 3.00 7.86
CA LEU A 44 6.26 2.73 9.01
C LEU A 44 6.51 1.27 9.41
N ARG A 45 7.28 1.05 10.48
CA ARG A 45 7.59 -0.30 10.98
C ARG A 45 6.29 -1.06 11.28
N GLY A 46 6.26 -2.34 10.92
CA GLY A 46 5.07 -3.19 11.02
C GLY A 46 4.03 -2.99 9.92
N PHE A 47 4.02 -1.84 9.24
CA PHE A 47 3.07 -1.57 8.15
C PHE A 47 3.73 -1.70 6.77
N GLY A 48 4.77 -0.92 6.50
CA GLY A 48 5.46 -0.94 5.22
C GLY A 48 6.16 0.36 4.86
N VAL A 49 6.50 0.48 3.59
CA VAL A 49 7.32 1.59 3.06
C VAL A 49 6.63 2.23 1.87
N PHE A 50 6.51 3.56 1.87
CA PHE A 50 6.11 4.36 0.72
C PHE A 50 7.34 4.97 0.05
N LEU A 51 7.41 4.82 -1.27
CA LEU A 51 8.54 5.23 -2.09
C LEU A 51 8.05 6.03 -3.28
N VAL A 52 8.66 7.18 -3.53
CA VAL A 52 8.43 7.93 -4.76
C VAL A 52 9.34 7.38 -5.87
N LYS A 53 8.75 6.98 -6.99
CA LYS A 53 9.45 6.51 -8.18
C LYS A 53 9.17 7.42 -9.36
N ARG A 54 10.21 7.75 -10.13
CA ARG A 54 10.06 8.36 -11.44
C ARG A 54 9.42 7.34 -12.39
N ARG A 55 8.34 7.73 -13.08
CA ARG A 55 7.85 6.99 -14.24
C ARG A 55 8.82 7.18 -15.39
N LYS A 56 9.10 6.10 -16.11
CA LYS A 56 9.87 6.17 -17.36
C LYS A 56 9.01 6.88 -18.41
N LYS A 57 9.63 7.77 -19.20
CA LYS A 57 9.04 8.31 -20.43
C LYS A 57 8.80 7.14 -21.38
N GLY A 58 7.66 7.12 -22.04
CA GLY A 58 7.31 6.07 -22.99
C GLY A 58 6.22 6.52 -23.95
N ILE A 59 6.06 5.76 -25.02
CA ILE A 59 4.96 5.92 -25.96
C ILE A 59 3.88 4.92 -25.60
N GLY A 60 2.73 5.40 -25.18
CA GLY A 60 1.54 4.60 -24.96
C GLY A 60 0.67 4.53 -26.22
N ARG A 61 -0.30 3.64 -26.23
CA ARG A 61 -1.39 3.64 -27.22
C ARG A 61 -2.66 4.14 -26.55
N ASN A 62 -3.43 4.95 -27.25
CA ASN A 62 -4.74 5.37 -26.74
C ASN A 62 -5.64 4.12 -26.64
N PRO A 63 -6.18 3.78 -25.45
CA PRO A 63 -7.02 2.58 -25.29
C PRO A 63 -8.31 2.64 -26.13
N LYS A 64 -8.72 3.82 -26.60
CA LYS A 64 -9.85 3.99 -27.53
C LYS A 64 -9.43 3.98 -29.01
N ARG A 65 -8.17 4.28 -29.33
CA ARG A 65 -7.60 4.33 -30.70
C ARG A 65 -6.18 3.76 -30.70
N PRO A 66 -6.02 2.44 -30.88
CA PRO A 66 -4.73 1.76 -30.71
C PRO A 66 -3.65 2.15 -31.72
N ASP A 67 -4.04 2.79 -32.82
CA ASP A 67 -3.22 3.37 -33.88
C ASP A 67 -2.64 4.76 -33.50
N GLU A 68 -3.18 5.40 -32.46
CA GLU A 68 -2.69 6.70 -31.98
C GLU A 68 -1.66 6.52 -30.86
N GLN A 69 -0.43 6.96 -31.14
CA GLN A 69 0.65 7.01 -30.18
C GLN A 69 0.50 8.24 -29.28
N VAL A 70 0.40 8.02 -27.96
CA VAL A 70 0.30 9.09 -26.96
C VAL A 70 1.59 9.15 -26.17
N GLU A 71 2.24 10.30 -26.18
CA GLU A 71 3.41 10.55 -25.35
C GLU A 71 3.00 10.56 -23.86
N ILE A 72 3.62 9.70 -23.06
CA ILE A 72 3.38 9.69 -21.61
C ILE A 72 4.36 10.67 -20.98
N PRO A 73 3.88 11.79 -20.39
CA PRO A 73 4.75 12.78 -19.80
C PRO A 73 5.54 12.19 -18.62
N PRO A 74 6.76 12.72 -18.36
CA PRO A 74 7.51 12.33 -17.17
C PRO A 74 6.71 12.70 -15.92
N GLY A 75 6.68 11.78 -14.96
CA GLY A 75 5.91 11.97 -13.73
C GLY A 75 6.44 11.12 -12.59
N PHE A 76 5.81 11.26 -11.44
CA PHE A 76 6.13 10.49 -10.24
C PHE A 76 4.97 9.57 -9.89
N THR A 77 5.30 8.41 -9.35
CA THR A 77 4.34 7.46 -8.80
C THR A 77 4.77 7.09 -7.38
N ILE A 78 3.79 6.91 -6.50
CA ILE A 78 4.05 6.44 -5.13
C ILE A 78 3.84 4.93 -5.13
N ARG A 79 4.88 4.17 -4.77
CA ARG A 79 4.80 2.72 -4.59
C ARG A 79 4.80 2.42 -3.10
N PHE A 80 3.78 1.69 -2.65
CA PHE A 80 3.76 1.07 -1.34
C PHE A 80 4.40 -0.33 -1.42
N LYS A 81 5.25 -0.66 -0.44
CA LYS A 81 5.78 -2.00 -0.21
C LYS A 81 5.31 -2.46 1.16
N PRO A 82 4.43 -3.49 1.26
CA PRO A 82 3.98 -3.99 2.55
C PRO A 82 5.14 -4.59 3.34
N GLY A 83 5.15 -4.36 4.65
CA GLY A 83 6.11 -4.93 5.60
C GLY A 83 5.94 -6.44 5.76
N LYS A 84 6.85 -7.08 6.49
CA LYS A 84 6.71 -8.52 6.82
C LYS A 84 5.42 -8.77 7.62
N GLU A 85 5.24 -8.06 8.73
CA GLU A 85 4.08 -8.18 9.60
C GLU A 85 2.75 -8.01 8.84
N LEU A 86 2.63 -6.99 7.97
CA LEU A 86 1.43 -6.81 7.15
C LEU A 86 1.21 -7.95 6.13
N ARG A 87 2.27 -8.52 5.55
CA ARG A 87 2.16 -9.65 4.62
C ARG A 87 1.76 -10.93 5.34
N ASP A 88 2.33 -11.19 6.51
CA ASP A 88 2.03 -12.37 7.32
C ASP A 88 0.55 -12.37 7.73
N LEU A 89 -0.05 -11.20 8.02
CA LEU A 89 -1.49 -11.04 8.29
C LEU A 89 -2.39 -11.23 7.04
N MET A 90 -1.83 -11.12 5.83
CA MET A 90 -2.56 -11.25 4.56
C MET A 90 -2.43 -12.65 3.96
N THR A 91 -1.40 -13.41 4.33
CA THR A 91 -1.29 -14.82 3.98
C THR A 91 -2.24 -15.60 4.88
N VAL A 92 -3.34 -16.07 4.28
CA VAL A 92 -4.08 -17.18 4.86
C VAL A 92 -3.14 -18.37 4.78
N GLU A 93 -2.72 -18.93 5.92
CA GLU A 93 -2.08 -20.25 5.91
C GLU A 93 -3.11 -21.21 5.32
N GLU A 94 -2.97 -21.54 4.03
CA GLU A 94 -3.59 -22.74 3.46
C GLU A 94 -3.14 -23.90 4.35
N PRO A 95 -4.06 -24.64 5.00
CA PRO A 95 -3.66 -25.82 5.75
C PRO A 95 -2.91 -26.71 4.78
N ALA A 96 -1.67 -27.04 5.15
CA ALA A 96 -0.77 -27.87 4.37
C ALA A 96 -1.54 -29.08 3.85
N ALA A 97 -1.79 -29.12 2.54
CA ALA A 97 -2.31 -30.30 1.89
C ALA A 97 -1.35 -31.44 2.20
N ASP A 98 -1.87 -32.45 2.89
CA ASP A 98 -1.16 -33.67 3.25
C ASP A 98 -0.35 -34.17 2.05
N PRO A 99 0.94 -34.51 2.22
CA PRO A 99 1.73 -35.07 1.15
C PRO A 99 1.13 -36.44 0.77
N VAL A 100 0.44 -36.42 -0.37
CA VAL A 100 0.12 -37.53 -1.28
C VAL A 100 0.68 -38.87 -0.83
N ALA A 101 -0.23 -39.76 -0.43
CA ALA A 101 -0.02 -41.20 -0.42
C ALA A 101 0.44 -41.63 -1.82
N ALA A 102 1.76 -41.80 -1.98
CA ALA A 102 2.34 -42.52 -3.10
C ALA A 102 2.07 -44.02 -2.87
N SER A 103 0.91 -44.49 -3.30
CA SER A 103 0.72 -45.91 -3.58
C SER A 103 1.57 -46.28 -4.80
N PRO A 104 2.38 -47.34 -4.74
CA PRO A 104 3.12 -47.83 -5.88
C PRO A 104 2.16 -48.59 -6.81
N GLU A 105 2.03 -48.14 -8.04
CA GLU A 105 1.26 -48.82 -9.09
C GLU A 105 2.18 -49.22 -10.27
N GLN A 106 2.31 -50.55 -10.42
CA GLN A 106 2.62 -51.36 -11.63
C GLN A 106 4.07 -51.33 -12.16
N ALA A 107 4.68 -52.43 -12.62
CA ALA A 107 4.19 -53.73 -13.12
C ALA A 107 5.23 -54.83 -12.85
#